data_AF-M2R3F9-F1
#
_entry.id   AF-M2R3F9-F1
#
_cell.length_a   1.000
_cell.length_b   1.000
_cell.length_c   1.000
_cell.angle_alpha   90.00
_cell.angle_beta   90.00
_cell.angle_gamma   90.00
#
_symmetry.space_group_name_H-M   'P 1'
#
loop_
_entity.id
_entity.type
_entity.pdbx_description
1 polymer ?
#
loop_
_entity_poly.entity_id
_entity_poly.type
_entity_poly.pdbx_seq_one_letter_code
_entity_poly.pdbx_strand_id
1 'polypeptide(L)'
;MQLYSNRCTYDLSQPQDLARLTRPYTLLVTIPTETGPASTISYWAPPGFQPYHFQLRTTLNPAQIQLVQFHEDHGIVRIAAREPDFESFFRQKLEHLQTSSHDAKMVSKLVANLRCHEVNEGVELRVFSILIFGDENGNLVPEGCNLLWKWAKEQSQYRKSGFWDHRLAQVLVDAEWTAGKGVVILAKGVDEEEYEKVVKGAIKP
;
A
#
# COMPACT_ATOMS: atom_id res chain seq x y z
N MET A 1 -16.90 42.57 13.64
CA MET A 1 -16.03 41.40 13.93
C MET A 1 -16.41 40.32 12.91
N GLN A 2 -15.75 40.33 11.75
CA GLN A 2 -16.02 39.40 10.66
C GLN A 2 -15.00 38.26 10.74
N LEU A 3 -15.48 37.05 11.02
CA LEU A 3 -14.68 35.82 10.94
C LEU A 3 -14.57 35.46 9.46
N TYR A 4 -13.40 35.69 8.87
CA TYR A 4 -13.07 35.14 7.56
C TYR A 4 -12.98 33.62 7.69
N SER A 5 -14.03 32.95 7.21
CA SER A 5 -14.03 31.53 6.93
C SER A 5 -13.08 31.30 5.74
N ASN A 6 -11.85 30.85 6.04
CA ASN A 6 -10.94 30.30 5.03
C ASN A 6 -11.55 29.01 4.50
N ARG A 7 -12.39 29.13 3.48
CA ARG A 7 -12.77 28.00 2.62
C ARG A 7 -11.53 27.61 1.83
N CYS A 8 -10.82 26.59 2.32
CA CYS A 8 -9.86 25.85 1.52
C CYS A 8 -10.63 25.05 0.47
N THR A 9 -11.04 25.69 -0.61
CA THR A 9 -11.35 24.99 -1.86
C THR A 9 -10.01 24.60 -2.48
N TYR A 10 -9.49 23.44 -2.09
CA TYR A 10 -8.37 22.82 -2.78
C TYR A 10 -8.85 22.40 -4.17
N ASP A 11 -8.41 23.16 -5.16
CA ASP A 11 -8.51 22.83 -6.57
C ASP A 11 -7.75 21.51 -6.82
N LEU A 12 -8.48 20.44 -7.14
CA LEU A 12 -8.00 19.05 -7.29
C LEU A 12 -7.22 18.84 -8.61
N SER A 13 -6.37 19.80 -8.99
CA SER A 13 -5.57 19.70 -10.21
C SER A 13 -4.24 18.95 -9.98
N GLN A 14 -4.26 17.75 -10.56
CA GLN A 14 -3.29 16.68 -10.89
C GLN A 14 -1.74 16.81 -10.74
N PRO A 15 -1.03 17.96 -10.78
CA PRO A 15 0.44 17.97 -10.58
C PRO A 15 0.94 18.10 -9.14
N GLN A 16 0.12 18.60 -8.21
CA GLN A 16 0.58 18.93 -6.85
C GLN A 16 0.75 17.71 -5.94
N ASP A 17 0.03 16.62 -6.21
CA ASP A 17 0.07 15.43 -5.35
C ASP A 17 1.45 14.78 -5.32
N LEU A 18 2.15 14.70 -6.46
CA LEU A 18 3.51 14.15 -6.53
C LEU A 18 4.55 15.04 -5.83
N ALA A 19 4.31 16.35 -5.81
CA ALA A 19 5.16 17.30 -5.09
C ALA A 19 4.92 17.25 -3.57
N ARG A 20 3.74 16.81 -3.12
CA ARG A 20 3.36 16.77 -1.70
C ARG A 20 3.55 15.39 -1.07
N LEU A 21 3.26 14.32 -1.81
CA LEU A 21 3.34 12.94 -1.33
C LEU A 21 4.69 12.37 -1.78
N THR A 22 5.71 12.69 -1.01
CA THR A 22 7.12 12.40 -1.32
C THR A 22 7.71 11.31 -0.43
N ARG A 23 7.05 11.00 0.69
CA ARG A 23 7.60 10.09 1.70
C ARG A 23 7.38 8.64 1.29
N PRO A 24 8.44 7.82 1.16
CA PRO A 24 8.31 6.44 0.73
C PRO A 24 7.85 5.51 1.88
N TYR A 25 6.98 4.57 1.54
CA TYR A 25 6.54 3.48 2.43
C TYR A 25 6.59 2.15 1.68
N THR A 26 7.12 1.12 2.34
CA THR A 26 7.21 -0.24 1.81
C THR A 26 6.04 -1.07 2.31
N LEU A 27 5.22 -1.56 1.39
CA LEU A 27 4.15 -2.51 1.68
C LEU A 27 4.62 -3.93 1.41
N LEU A 28 4.28 -4.85 2.31
CA LEU A 28 4.40 -6.29 2.08
C LEU A 28 3.14 -6.77 1.36
N VAL A 29 3.29 -7.47 0.24
CA VAL A 29 2.18 -8.13 -0.44
C VAL A 29 2.41 -9.63 -0.44
N THR A 30 1.45 -10.39 0.07
CA THR A 30 1.48 -11.85 0.09
C THR A 30 0.34 -12.41 -0.75
N ILE A 31 0.65 -13.35 -1.62
CA ILE A 31 -0.32 -14.06 -2.47
C ILE A 31 -0.14 -15.56 -2.23
N PRO A 32 -1.13 -16.25 -1.65
CA PRO A 32 -1.06 -17.69 -1.51
C PRO A 32 -0.96 -18.39 -2.87
N THR A 33 -0.15 -19.44 -2.95
CA THR A 33 0.04 -20.20 -4.20
C THR A 33 -1.11 -21.17 -4.45
N GLU A 34 -1.76 -21.64 -3.40
CA GLU A 34 -2.97 -22.46 -3.48
C GLU A 34 -4.18 -21.62 -3.90
N THR A 35 -5.03 -22.18 -4.77
CA THR A 35 -6.22 -21.49 -5.28
C THR A 35 -7.24 -21.26 -4.17
N GLY A 36 -7.58 -20.00 -3.89
CA GLY A 36 -8.70 -19.67 -2.98
C GLY A 36 -8.56 -18.40 -2.13
N PRO A 37 -7.39 -18.03 -1.60
CA PRO A 37 -7.32 -16.91 -0.68
C PRO A 37 -7.04 -15.58 -1.40
N ALA A 38 -7.59 -14.50 -0.84
CA ALA A 38 -7.32 -13.14 -1.27
C ALA A 38 -5.85 -12.79 -1.02
N SER A 39 -5.23 -12.04 -1.94
CA SER A 39 -3.94 -11.41 -1.67
C SER A 39 -4.05 -10.47 -0.48
N THR A 40 -3.00 -10.40 0.32
CA THR A 40 -2.95 -9.55 1.51
C THR A 40 -1.89 -8.50 1.33
N ILE A 41 -2.22 -7.25 1.66
CA ILE A 41 -1.30 -6.13 1.75
C ILE A 41 -1.18 -5.76 3.21
N SER A 42 0.05 -5.67 3.71
CA SER A 42 0.32 -5.30 5.10
C SER A 42 1.34 -4.17 5.19
N TYR A 43 1.14 -3.34 6.19
CA TYR A 43 2.00 -2.23 6.56
C TYR A 43 2.25 -2.26 8.06
N TRP A 44 3.51 -2.08 8.47
CA TRP A 44 3.89 -1.95 9.88
C TRP A 44 4.59 -0.62 10.10
N ALA A 45 3.97 0.26 10.89
CA ALA A 45 4.57 1.53 11.26
C ALA A 45 5.76 1.31 12.22
N PRO A 46 6.74 2.22 12.25
CA PRO A 46 7.77 2.21 13.29
C PRO A 46 7.16 2.37 14.69
N PRO A 47 7.91 1.98 15.75
CA PRO A 47 7.53 2.29 17.12
C PRO A 47 7.25 3.79 17.31
N GLY A 48 6.15 4.12 17.98
CA GLY A 48 5.72 5.50 18.25
C GLY A 48 4.62 6.03 17.33
N PHE A 49 4.23 5.29 16.29
CA PHE A 49 3.08 5.62 15.45
C PHE A 49 1.85 4.76 15.78
N GLN A 50 0.65 5.33 15.62
CA GLN A 50 -0.63 4.64 15.76
C GLN A 50 -1.55 4.96 14.57
N PRO A 51 -2.23 3.95 13.98
CA PRO A 51 -2.04 2.51 14.19
C PRO A 51 -0.64 1.99 13.81
N TYR A 52 -0.16 0.99 14.55
CA TYR A 52 1.13 0.34 14.33
C TYR A 52 1.12 -0.65 13.16
N HIS A 53 -0.07 -1.10 12.72
CA HIS A 53 -0.25 -2.04 11.64
C HIS A 53 -1.59 -1.79 10.94
N PHE A 54 -1.64 -2.00 9.62
CA PHE A 54 -2.90 -2.25 8.93
C PHE A 54 -2.72 -3.37 7.93
N GLN A 55 -3.83 -4.07 7.65
CA GLN A 55 -3.89 -5.13 6.67
C GLN A 55 -5.10 -4.93 5.76
N LEU A 56 -4.90 -5.09 4.46
CA LEU A 56 -5.94 -5.04 3.44
C LEU A 56 -6.01 -6.36 2.71
N ARG A 57 -7.20 -6.97 2.68
CA ARG A 57 -7.50 -8.09 1.80
C ARG A 57 -7.90 -7.55 0.44
N THR A 58 -7.31 -8.09 -0.62
CA THR A 58 -7.51 -7.62 -1.98
C THR A 58 -7.41 -8.76 -2.99
N THR A 59 -7.80 -8.50 -4.23
CA THR A 59 -7.78 -9.47 -5.33
C THR A 59 -6.65 -9.18 -6.32
N LEU A 60 -5.56 -8.57 -5.84
CA LEU A 60 -4.41 -8.26 -6.68
C LEU A 60 -3.73 -9.54 -7.13
N ASN A 61 -3.47 -9.61 -8.43
CA ASN A 61 -2.66 -10.68 -9.01
C ASN A 61 -1.21 -10.18 -9.27
N PRO A 62 -0.26 -11.11 -9.51
CA PRO A 62 1.12 -10.74 -9.80
C PRO A 62 1.29 -9.75 -10.97
N ALA A 63 0.49 -9.84 -12.02
CA ALA A 63 0.61 -8.96 -13.19
C ALA A 63 0.24 -7.50 -12.85
N GLN A 64 -0.75 -7.30 -11.99
CA GLN A 64 -1.13 -5.97 -11.50
C GLN A 64 -0.05 -5.35 -10.61
N ILE A 65 0.61 -6.14 -9.77
CA ILE A 65 1.74 -5.68 -8.94
C ILE A 65 2.90 -5.20 -9.82
N GLN A 66 3.17 -5.92 -10.92
CA GLN A 66 4.22 -5.57 -11.88
C GLN A 66 3.96 -4.27 -12.66
N LEU A 67 2.76 -3.67 -12.56
CA LEU A 67 2.50 -2.34 -13.09
C LEU A 67 3.21 -1.26 -12.27
N VAL A 68 3.44 -1.49 -10.98
CA VAL A 68 4.06 -0.52 -10.07
C VAL A 68 5.55 -0.38 -10.40
N GLN A 69 6.04 0.85 -10.51
CA GLN A 69 7.43 1.15 -10.86
C GLN A 69 8.44 0.51 -9.89
N PHE A 70 8.13 0.62 -8.59
CA PHE A 70 9.01 0.18 -7.52
C PHE A 70 8.45 -1.07 -6.85
N HIS A 71 8.32 -2.15 -7.63
CA HIS A 71 7.98 -3.47 -7.11
C HIS A 71 9.22 -4.37 -7.08
N GLU A 72 9.22 -5.33 -6.16
CA GLU A 72 10.19 -6.41 -6.12
C GLU A 72 9.45 -7.73 -5.86
N ASP A 73 9.76 -8.75 -6.66
CA ASP A 73 9.29 -10.12 -6.45
C ASP A 73 10.35 -10.87 -5.66
N HIS A 74 10.02 -11.21 -4.42
CA HIS A 74 10.93 -11.93 -3.52
C HIS A 74 10.82 -13.45 -3.69
N GLY A 75 9.97 -13.92 -4.60
CA GLY A 75 9.72 -15.33 -4.87
C GLY A 75 8.75 -15.97 -3.87
N ILE A 76 8.81 -17.30 -3.79
CA ILE A 76 7.93 -18.11 -2.93
C ILE A 76 8.66 -18.41 -1.62
N VAL A 77 7.93 -18.33 -0.51
CA VAL A 77 8.35 -18.79 0.82
C VAL A 77 7.29 -19.72 1.39
N ARG A 78 7.73 -20.69 2.19
CA ARG A 78 6.84 -21.53 2.99
C ARG A 78 6.88 -21.04 4.43
N ILE A 79 5.71 -20.80 5.02
CA ILE A 79 5.58 -20.37 6.42
C ILE A 79 4.75 -21.37 7.22
N ALA A 80 5.12 -21.55 8.49
CA ALA A 80 4.44 -22.49 9.39
C ALA A 80 3.06 -21.97 9.86
N ALA A 81 2.82 -20.66 9.74
CA ALA A 81 1.53 -20.07 10.08
C ALA A 81 0.47 -20.38 9.02
N ARG A 82 -0.80 -20.39 9.44
CA ARG A 82 -1.99 -20.48 8.59
C ARG A 82 -2.89 -19.28 8.87
N GLU A 83 -3.80 -18.96 7.95
CA GLU A 83 -4.83 -17.96 8.29
C GLU A 83 -5.66 -18.43 9.49
N PRO A 84 -6.01 -17.54 10.44
CA PRO A 84 -5.83 -16.07 10.43
C PRO A 84 -4.51 -15.55 11.04
N ASP A 85 -3.56 -16.41 11.41
CA ASP A 85 -2.40 -16.07 12.24
C ASP A 85 -1.26 -15.34 11.51
N PHE A 86 -1.44 -14.99 10.23
CA PHE A 86 -0.43 -14.33 9.41
C PHE A 86 0.05 -13.00 10.01
N GLU A 87 -0.87 -12.17 10.51
CA GLU A 87 -0.52 -10.89 11.12
C GLU A 87 0.44 -11.09 12.31
N SER A 88 0.07 -11.95 13.26
CA SER A 88 0.86 -12.23 14.45
C SER A 88 2.22 -12.82 14.10
N PHE A 89 2.24 -13.74 13.13
CA PHE A 89 3.47 -14.36 12.64
C PHE A 89 4.42 -13.31 12.03
N PHE A 90 3.95 -12.49 11.10
CA PHE A 90 4.78 -11.49 10.45
C PHE A 90 5.21 -10.39 11.44
N ARG A 91 4.31 -9.96 12.33
CA ARG A 91 4.65 -9.01 13.41
C ARG A 91 5.83 -9.50 14.25
N GLN A 92 5.76 -10.73 14.78
CA GLN A 92 6.84 -11.29 15.60
C GLN A 92 8.17 -11.33 14.83
N LYS A 93 8.14 -11.68 13.54
CA LYS A 93 9.34 -11.71 12.70
C LYS A 93 9.91 -10.32 12.44
N LEU A 94 9.05 -9.33 12.16
CA LEU A 94 9.48 -7.95 11.92
C LEU A 94 10.04 -7.30 13.20
N GLU A 95 9.44 -7.57 14.36
CA GLU A 95 9.95 -7.14 15.67
C GLU A 95 11.34 -7.73 15.95
N HIS A 96 11.52 -9.04 15.73
CA HIS A 96 12.82 -9.70 15.87
C HIS A 96 13.89 -9.09 14.95
N LEU A 97 13.50 -8.71 13.73
CA LEU A 97 14.38 -8.08 12.74
C LEU A 97 14.58 -6.57 12.96
N GLN A 98 13.88 -5.98 13.94
CA GLN A 98 13.91 -4.54 14.24
C GLN A 98 13.70 -3.67 12.98
N THR A 99 12.70 -4.02 12.18
CA THR A 99 12.40 -3.37 10.89
C THR A 99 10.92 -2.94 10.83
N SER A 100 10.61 -2.03 9.91
CA SER A 100 9.24 -1.54 9.68
C SER A 100 9.04 -1.17 8.21
N SER A 101 7.83 -0.78 7.83
CA SER A 101 7.51 -0.31 6.47
C SER A 101 8.22 0.98 6.07
N HIS A 102 8.96 1.63 6.96
CA HIS A 102 9.84 2.75 6.60
C HIS A 102 11.22 2.29 6.14
N ASP A 103 11.59 1.03 6.41
CA ASP A 103 12.81 0.42 5.90
C ASP A 103 12.56 -0.17 4.51
N ALA A 104 13.24 0.36 3.50
CA ALA A 104 13.17 -0.14 2.12
C ALA A 104 13.59 -1.62 1.99
N LYS A 105 14.37 -2.15 2.95
CA LYS A 105 14.82 -3.55 2.97
C LYS A 105 13.98 -4.45 3.87
N MET A 106 12.86 -3.96 4.42
CA MET A 106 12.00 -4.70 5.34
C MET A 106 11.65 -6.09 4.81
N VAL A 107 11.13 -6.16 3.58
CA VAL A 107 10.65 -7.42 3.00
C VAL A 107 11.80 -8.34 2.64
N SER A 108 12.92 -7.83 2.10
CA SER A 108 14.10 -8.65 1.81
C SER A 108 14.69 -9.28 3.08
N LYS A 109 14.77 -8.51 4.18
CA LYS A 109 15.20 -9.01 5.51
C LYS A 109 14.26 -10.10 6.02
N LEU A 110 12.95 -9.87 5.92
CA LEU A 110 11.93 -10.84 6.31
C LEU A 110 12.08 -12.14 5.51
N VAL A 111 12.14 -12.06 4.19
CA VAL A 111 12.26 -13.23 3.31
C VAL A 111 13.55 -14.00 3.57
N ALA A 112 14.68 -13.30 3.77
CA ALA A 112 15.94 -13.94 4.14
C ALA A 112 15.80 -14.70 5.47
N ASN A 113 15.18 -14.10 6.49
CA ASN A 113 14.93 -14.76 7.77
C ASN A 113 14.04 -16.00 7.62
N LEU A 114 12.97 -15.91 6.82
CA LEU A 114 12.06 -17.03 6.57
C LEU A 114 12.75 -18.20 5.86
N ARG A 115 13.64 -17.91 4.91
CA ARG A 115 14.39 -18.94 4.17
C ARG A 115 15.42 -19.68 5.03
N CYS A 116 15.96 -19.04 6.08
CA CYS A 116 16.89 -19.70 6.99
C CYS A 116 16.22 -20.74 7.90
N HIS A 117 14.88 -20.76 7.98
CA HIS A 117 14.15 -21.71 8.81
C HIS A 117 13.45 -22.72 7.91
N GLU A 118 13.94 -23.95 7.87
CA GLU A 118 13.25 -25.02 7.14
C GLU A 118 11.92 -25.33 7.81
N VAL A 119 10.86 -25.25 7.03
CA VAL A 119 9.49 -25.57 7.45
C VAL A 119 9.01 -26.73 6.60
N ASN A 120 8.91 -27.91 7.22
CA ASN A 120 8.46 -29.13 6.54
C ASN A 120 6.96 -29.08 6.18
N GLU A 121 6.15 -28.40 6.99
CA GLU A 121 4.70 -28.24 6.80
C GLU A 121 4.29 -26.78 6.94
N GLY A 122 3.58 -26.24 5.96
CA GLY A 122 3.20 -24.83 5.97
C GLY A 122 2.49 -24.37 4.70
N VAL A 123 2.09 -23.10 4.69
CA VAL A 123 1.46 -22.45 3.53
C VAL A 123 2.56 -21.83 2.66
N GLU A 124 2.45 -22.04 1.36
CA GLU A 124 3.29 -21.36 0.38
C GLU A 124 2.68 -20.01 -0.02
N LEU A 125 3.50 -18.96 0.12
CA LEU A 125 3.15 -17.60 -0.22
C LEU A 125 4.15 -17.07 -1.23
N ARG A 126 3.66 -16.49 -2.32
CA ARG A 126 4.47 -15.59 -3.16
C ARG A 126 4.51 -14.22 -2.51
N VAL A 127 5.71 -13.68 -2.37
CA VAL A 127 5.95 -12.44 -1.63
C VAL A 127 6.42 -11.36 -2.58
N PHE A 128 5.78 -10.21 -2.52
CA PHE A 128 6.21 -9.00 -3.19
C PHE A 128 6.42 -7.87 -2.17
N SER A 129 7.24 -6.89 -2.54
CA SER A 129 7.19 -5.57 -1.94
C SER A 129 6.82 -4.54 -2.98
N ILE A 130 6.04 -3.54 -2.58
CA ILE A 130 5.80 -2.34 -3.39
C ILE A 130 6.16 -1.11 -2.57
N LEU A 131 6.88 -0.18 -3.20
CA LEU A 131 7.09 1.15 -2.66
C LEU A 131 5.94 2.05 -3.09
N ILE A 132 5.32 2.72 -2.13
CA ILE A 132 4.31 3.75 -2.35
C ILE A 132 4.79 5.07 -1.75
N PHE A 133 4.12 6.17 -2.10
CA PHE A 133 4.44 7.48 -1.55
C PHE A 133 3.23 8.07 -0.83
N GLY A 134 3.45 8.60 0.36
CA GLY A 134 2.42 9.25 1.14
C GLY A 134 2.91 10.55 1.77
N ASP A 135 2.13 11.04 2.72
CA ASP A 135 2.37 12.33 3.38
C ASP A 135 3.64 12.28 4.27
N GLU A 136 4.26 13.45 4.45
CA GLU A 136 5.52 13.63 5.19
C GLU A 136 5.35 13.44 6.71
N ASN A 137 4.10 13.51 7.19
CA ASN A 137 3.69 13.32 8.61
C ASN A 137 4.16 12.00 9.24
N GLY A 138 4.58 11.05 8.42
CA GLY A 138 5.33 9.87 8.86
C GLY A 138 4.51 8.69 9.32
N ASN A 139 3.21 8.86 9.52
CA ASN A 139 2.31 7.73 9.50
C ASN A 139 1.52 7.69 8.20
N LEU A 140 1.61 6.58 7.48
CA LEU A 140 0.83 6.35 6.27
C LEU A 140 -0.68 6.39 6.56
N VAL A 141 -1.09 5.86 7.72
CA VAL A 141 -2.48 5.87 8.18
C VAL A 141 -2.51 6.49 9.56
N PRO A 142 -2.77 7.80 9.69
CA PRO A 142 -2.97 8.41 11.00
C PRO A 142 -4.18 7.80 11.72
N GLU A 143 -4.22 7.92 13.04
CA GLU A 143 -5.35 7.46 13.85
C GLU A 143 -6.68 8.09 13.39
N GLY A 144 -7.73 7.28 13.30
CA GLY A 144 -9.05 7.72 12.83
C GLY A 144 -9.15 8.03 11.33
N CYS A 145 -8.09 7.81 10.55
CA CYS A 145 -8.10 8.06 9.12
C CYS A 145 -8.25 6.77 8.30
N ASN A 146 -8.83 6.90 7.10
CA ASN A 146 -8.89 5.86 6.09
C ASN A 146 -7.94 6.17 4.93
N LEU A 147 -7.47 5.14 4.23
CA LEU A 147 -6.58 5.30 3.08
C LEU A 147 -7.32 5.50 1.77
N LEU A 148 -6.87 6.51 1.02
CA LEU A 148 -7.17 6.65 -0.40
C LEU A 148 -5.91 6.44 -1.22
N TRP A 149 -6.10 5.87 -2.39
CA TRP A 149 -5.05 5.45 -3.33
C TRP A 149 -5.20 6.18 -4.65
N LYS A 150 -4.09 6.46 -5.31
CA LYS A 150 -4.07 7.03 -6.66
C LYS A 150 -2.80 6.58 -7.37
N TRP A 151 -2.87 6.33 -8.68
CA TRP A 151 -1.67 6.10 -9.48
C TRP A 151 -1.18 7.41 -10.11
N ALA A 152 0.12 7.52 -10.34
CA ALA A 152 0.75 8.63 -11.03
C ALA A 152 1.89 8.13 -11.93
N LYS A 153 2.10 8.80 -13.06
CA LYS A 153 3.17 8.54 -14.02
C LYS A 153 3.41 9.81 -14.85
N GLU A 154 4.36 10.65 -14.44
CA GLU A 154 4.60 11.96 -15.06
C GLU A 154 4.91 11.89 -16.55
N GLN A 155 5.59 10.81 -16.97
CA GLN A 155 6.01 10.58 -18.36
C GLN A 155 4.92 9.94 -19.23
N SER A 156 3.72 9.72 -18.70
CA SER A 156 2.61 9.16 -19.48
C SER A 156 2.11 10.15 -20.53
N GLN A 157 1.95 9.67 -21.77
CA GLN A 157 1.53 10.48 -22.91
C GLN A 157 0.05 10.88 -22.85
N TYR A 158 -0.81 10.00 -22.32
CA TYR A 158 -2.25 10.24 -22.27
C TYR A 158 -2.65 11.00 -21.02
N ARG A 159 -2.30 10.44 -19.86
CA ARG A 159 -2.73 10.94 -18.56
C ARG A 159 -1.67 10.71 -17.52
N LYS A 160 -1.34 11.76 -16.77
CA LYS A 160 -0.24 11.75 -15.80
C LYS A 160 -0.60 11.16 -14.44
N SER A 161 -1.89 11.08 -14.10
CA SER A 161 -2.34 10.47 -12.85
C SER A 161 -3.81 10.06 -12.88
N GLY A 162 -4.17 9.08 -12.05
CA GLY A 162 -5.53 8.56 -11.89
C GLY A 162 -6.42 9.43 -11.01
N PHE A 163 -7.50 8.83 -10.52
CA PHE A 163 -8.35 9.42 -9.48
C PHE A 163 -8.10 8.77 -8.13
N TRP A 164 -8.48 9.45 -7.05
CA TRP A 164 -8.47 8.88 -5.71
C TRP A 164 -9.57 7.82 -5.60
N ASP A 165 -9.20 6.61 -5.17
CA ASP A 165 -10.13 5.50 -4.91
C ASP A 165 -9.75 4.83 -3.58
N HIS A 166 -10.74 4.25 -2.89
CA HIS A 166 -10.53 3.52 -1.64
C HIS A 166 -9.97 2.10 -1.88
N ARG A 167 -10.02 1.60 -3.12
CA ARG A 167 -9.56 0.26 -3.50
C ARG A 167 -8.31 0.35 -4.37
N LEU A 168 -7.16 -0.04 -3.81
CA LEU A 168 -5.90 -0.10 -4.55
C LEU A 168 -5.99 -1.01 -5.80
N ALA A 169 -6.75 -2.11 -5.73
CA ALA A 169 -6.99 -2.96 -6.90
C ALA A 169 -7.68 -2.20 -8.04
N GLN A 170 -8.66 -1.33 -7.74
CA GLN A 170 -9.33 -0.53 -8.76
C GLN A 170 -8.38 0.52 -9.35
N VAL A 171 -7.52 1.13 -8.52
CA VAL A 171 -6.47 2.05 -8.98
C VAL A 171 -5.51 1.37 -9.94
N LEU A 172 -5.09 0.14 -9.66
CA LEU A 172 -4.19 -0.61 -10.55
C LEU A 172 -4.88 -1.07 -11.84
N VAL A 173 -6.17 -1.44 -11.79
CA VAL A 173 -6.96 -1.68 -13.01
C VAL A 173 -7.03 -0.42 -13.88
N ASP A 174 -7.33 0.74 -13.31
CA ASP A 174 -7.36 2.01 -14.05
C ASP A 174 -6.00 2.37 -14.67
N ALA A 175 -4.92 2.13 -13.91
CA ALA A 175 -3.54 2.32 -14.37
C ALA A 175 -3.18 1.41 -15.56
N GLU A 176 -3.60 0.15 -15.53
CA GLU A 176 -3.36 -0.82 -16.60
C GLU A 176 -3.88 -0.31 -17.95
N TRP A 177 -5.13 0.19 -17.96
CA TRP A 177 -5.79 0.70 -19.17
C TRP A 177 -5.26 2.06 -19.62
N THR A 178 -4.76 2.90 -18.70
CA THR A 178 -4.48 4.32 -18.99
C THR A 178 -2.98 4.64 -19.12
N ALA A 179 -2.13 3.98 -18.34
CA ALA A 179 -0.73 4.35 -18.16
C ALA A 179 0.25 3.18 -18.36
N GLY A 180 -0.24 1.93 -18.30
CA GLY A 180 0.55 0.72 -18.40
C GLY A 180 1.53 0.56 -17.23
N LYS A 181 2.69 -0.07 -17.49
CA LYS A 181 3.72 -0.33 -16.48
C LYS A 181 4.47 0.94 -16.05
N GLY A 182 5.09 0.88 -14.88
CA GLY A 182 5.92 1.96 -14.35
C GLY A 182 5.11 3.09 -13.71
N VAL A 183 3.98 2.77 -13.09
CA VAL A 183 3.21 3.74 -12.30
C VAL A 183 3.72 3.81 -10.87
N VAL A 184 3.71 5.00 -10.31
CA VAL A 184 3.90 5.25 -8.88
C VAL A 184 2.54 5.19 -8.19
N ILE A 185 2.49 4.60 -7.00
CA ILE A 185 1.29 4.59 -6.17
C ILE A 185 1.42 5.66 -5.09
N LEU A 186 0.40 6.52 -5.01
CA LEU A 186 0.23 7.55 -4.01
C LEU A 186 -0.84 7.10 -3.02
N ALA A 187 -0.61 7.41 -1.75
CA ALA A 187 -1.55 7.15 -0.68
C ALA A 187 -1.67 8.36 0.24
N LYS A 188 -2.89 8.62 0.73
CA LYS A 188 -3.13 9.61 1.77
C LYS A 188 -4.16 9.11 2.78
N GLY A 189 -3.93 9.44 4.04
CA GLY A 189 -4.94 9.29 5.09
C GLY A 189 -5.95 10.44 4.99
N VAL A 190 -7.25 10.13 5.07
CA VAL A 190 -8.34 11.10 5.09
C VAL A 190 -9.33 10.75 6.19
N ASP A 191 -10.09 11.74 6.66
CA ASP A 191 -11.18 11.50 7.60
C ASP A 191 -12.33 10.68 6.98
N GLU A 192 -13.24 10.22 7.84
CA GLU A 192 -14.39 9.41 7.43
C GLU A 192 -15.32 10.15 6.44
N GLU A 193 -15.48 11.48 6.59
CA GLU A 193 -16.36 12.26 5.72
C GLU A 193 -15.81 12.31 4.28
N GLU A 194 -14.52 12.60 4.11
CA GLU A 194 -13.87 12.60 2.81
C GLU A 194 -13.81 11.19 2.20
N TYR A 195 -13.51 10.18 3.01
CA TYR A 195 -13.51 8.79 2.56
C TYR A 195 -14.88 8.36 2.02
N GLU A 196 -15.95 8.63 2.75
CA GLU A 196 -17.32 8.30 2.37
C GLU A 196 -17.76 9.01 1.09
N LYS A 197 -17.28 10.24 0.85
CA LYS A 197 -17.55 10.94 -0.42
C LYS A 197 -16.94 10.21 -1.61
N VAL A 198 -15.74 9.63 -1.47
CA VAL A 198 -15.11 8.83 -2.53
C VAL A 198 -15.82 7.48 -2.69
N VAL A 199 -16.15 6.80 -1.59
CA VAL A 199 -16.88 5.53 -1.62
C VAL A 199 -18.25 5.67 -2.32
N LYS A 200 -19.00 6.73 -2.02
CA LYS A 200 -20.30 7.02 -2.62
C LYS A 200 -20.20 7.57 -4.06
N GLY A 201 -18.99 7.79 -4.57
CA GLY A 201 -18.77 8.40 -5.87
C GLY A 201 -19.22 9.85 -5.96
N ALA A 202 -19.45 10.52 -4.82
CA ALA A 202 -19.72 11.95 -4.75
C ALA A 202 -18.47 12.78 -5.08
N ILE A 203 -17.29 12.17 -4.93
CA ILE A 203 -16.04 12.63 -5.51
C ILE A 203 -15.66 11.62 -6.60
N LYS A 204 -16.16 11.87 -7.80
CA LYS A 204 -15.54 11.45 -9.07
C LYS A 204 -15.31 12.73 -9.89
N PRO A 205 -14.24 12.77 -10.70
CA PRO A 205 -13.84 13.95 -11.48
C PRO A 205 -14.95 14.60 -12.30
#